data_AF-A0A945ZNC7-F1
#
_entry.id   AF-A0A945ZNC7-F1
#
_cell.length_a   1.000
_cell.length_b   1.000
_cell.length_c   1.000
_cell.angle_alpha   90.00
_cell.angle_beta   90.00
_cell.angle_gamma   90.00
#
_symmetry.space_group_name_H-M   'P 1'
#
loop_
_entity.id
_entity.type
_entity.pdbx_description
1 polymer ?
#
loop_
_entity_poly.entity_id
_entity_poly.type
_entity_poly.pdbx_seq_one_letter_code
_entity_poly.pdbx_strand_id
1 'polypeptide(L)'
;MEISLVSLILLCSLTGCLGGDRSADLVEVDGIAHGDVVPPLGEWYYQEDMVANISEDGTLVTEEGDSGTWSTNNGVITTSIEINEDNEFNYSVEGDWLWLKAVTDDECHSLSPEPINEDEWDARVSEQTPASFC
;
A
#
# COMPACT_ATOMS: atom_id res chain seq x y z
N MET A 1 40.90 42.05 6.63
CA MET A 1 39.52 42.14 7.14
C MET A 1 38.66 42.39 5.93
N GLU A 2 37.81 41.44 5.57
CA GLU A 2 36.45 41.59 5.00
C GLU A 2 35.94 40.16 4.73
N ILE A 3 34.78 39.85 5.30
CA ILE A 3 34.07 38.57 5.27
C ILE A 3 32.98 38.70 4.20
N SER A 4 32.83 37.70 3.32
CA SER A 4 31.51 37.29 2.79
C SER A 4 31.66 35.97 2.05
N LEU A 5 31.17 34.86 2.63
CA LEU A 5 29.80 34.34 2.57
C LEU A 5 29.43 33.74 1.20
N VAL A 6 29.35 32.40 1.21
CA VAL A 6 28.28 31.58 0.61
C VAL A 6 27.91 31.93 -0.83
N SER A 7 28.44 31.16 -1.78
CA SER A 7 27.74 30.86 -3.03
C SER A 7 27.56 29.35 -3.11
N LEU A 8 26.60 28.87 -2.30
CA LEU A 8 25.92 27.60 -2.51
C LEU A 8 25.15 27.78 -3.84
N ILE A 9 25.73 27.34 -4.96
CA ILE A 9 25.03 27.30 -6.24
C ILE A 9 23.98 26.18 -6.10
N LEU A 10 22.82 26.59 -5.62
CA LEU A 10 21.57 25.88 -5.60
C LEU A 10 21.20 25.63 -7.07
N LEU A 11 21.48 24.43 -7.57
CA LEU A 11 20.98 23.93 -8.84
C LEU A 11 19.47 23.72 -8.71
N CYS A 12 18.71 24.81 -8.86
CA CYS A 12 17.29 24.77 -9.15
C CYS A 12 17.10 24.22 -10.56
N SER A 13 17.02 22.88 -10.69
CA SER A 13 16.46 22.20 -11.85
C SER A 13 14.96 22.46 -11.92
N LEU A 14 14.58 23.72 -12.17
CA LEU A 14 13.22 24.12 -12.51
C LEU A 14 13.03 23.90 -14.02
N THR A 15 12.78 22.66 -14.42
CA THR A 15 12.20 22.33 -15.72
C THR A 15 11.39 21.06 -15.55
N GLY A 16 10.05 21.20 -15.57
CA GLY A 16 9.14 20.06 -15.43
C GLY A 16 7.77 20.37 -14.84
N CYS A 17 7.33 21.64 -14.82
CA CYS A 17 5.92 21.95 -14.61
C CYS A 17 5.27 22.04 -16.00
N LEU A 18 4.80 20.89 -16.51
CA LEU A 18 3.80 20.86 -17.57
C LEU A 18 2.76 19.82 -17.19
N GLY A 19 1.61 20.30 -16.74
CA GLY A 19 0.39 19.51 -16.65
C GLY A 19 0.05 18.98 -18.03
N GLY A 20 0.02 17.66 -18.13
CA GLY A 20 -0.50 16.91 -19.26
C GLY A 20 -1.36 15.80 -18.69
N ASP A 21 -2.66 15.95 -18.88
CA ASP A 21 -3.70 14.94 -18.81
C ASP A 21 -3.14 13.50 -18.95
N ARG A 22 -3.11 12.74 -17.84
CA ARG A 22 -2.74 11.31 -17.83
C ARG A 22 -3.98 10.41 -17.93
N SER A 23 -5.02 10.87 -18.62
CA SER A 23 -6.10 10.00 -19.06
C SER A 23 -5.68 9.27 -20.35
N ALA A 24 -4.92 8.18 -20.21
CA ALA A 24 -4.69 7.09 -21.19
C ALA A 24 -3.21 6.66 -21.22
N ASP A 25 -2.85 5.73 -20.35
CA ASP A 25 -2.19 4.48 -20.79
C ASP A 25 -2.21 3.50 -19.61
N LEU A 26 -3.37 2.91 -19.34
CA LEU A 26 -3.41 1.67 -18.55
C LEU A 26 -2.84 0.60 -19.46
N VAL A 27 -1.53 0.39 -19.36
CA VAL A 27 -0.87 -0.74 -19.99
C VAL A 27 -1.38 -1.98 -19.26
N GLU A 28 -2.40 -2.63 -19.83
CA GLU A 28 -2.78 -4.00 -19.49
C GLU A 28 -1.63 -4.93 -19.89
N VAL A 29 -0.62 -5.03 -19.04
CA VAL A 29 0.27 -6.19 -19.01
C VAL A 29 -0.31 -7.09 -17.94
N ASP A 30 -0.88 -8.22 -18.36
CA ASP A 30 -1.39 -9.31 -17.52
C ASP A 30 -2.73 -9.12 -16.77
N GLY A 31 -3.52 -8.10 -17.09
CA GLY A 31 -4.88 -7.97 -16.55
C GLY A 31 -4.96 -7.54 -15.08
N ILE A 32 -3.82 -7.20 -14.47
CA ILE A 32 -3.76 -6.49 -13.20
C ILE A 32 -3.50 -5.01 -13.52
N ALA A 33 -4.56 -4.20 -13.49
CA ALA A 33 -4.46 -2.77 -13.71
C ALA A 33 -3.82 -2.09 -12.49
N HIS A 34 -2.48 -2.02 -12.48
CA HIS A 34 -1.77 -1.17 -11.53
C HIS A 34 -2.07 0.29 -11.89
N GLY A 35 -3.01 0.91 -11.18
CA GLY A 35 -3.08 2.38 -11.13
C GLY A 35 -1.80 2.97 -10.52
N ASP A 36 -1.78 4.27 -10.22
CA ASP A 36 -0.66 4.92 -9.51
C ASP A 36 -0.47 4.44 -8.04
N VAL A 37 -1.12 3.35 -7.63
CA VAL A 37 -1.10 2.80 -6.27
C VAL A 37 -0.14 1.62 -6.20
N VAL A 38 0.72 1.62 -5.19
CA VAL A 38 1.71 0.55 -4.95
C VAL A 38 0.96 -0.75 -4.67
N PRO A 39 1.22 -1.85 -5.41
CA PRO A 39 0.53 -3.11 -5.18
C PRO A 39 0.93 -3.71 -3.81
N PRO A 40 -0.02 -4.34 -3.08
CA PRO A 40 0.21 -4.83 -1.71
C PRO A 40 0.89 -6.21 -1.71
N LEU A 41 2.02 -6.34 -2.39
CA LEU A 41 2.71 -7.62 -2.57
C LEU A 41 3.48 -8.05 -1.31
N GLY A 42 3.53 -9.36 -1.06
CA GLY A 42 4.29 -9.96 0.04
C GLY A 42 3.42 -10.52 1.16
N GLU A 43 4.08 -10.89 2.24
CA GLU A 43 3.46 -11.40 3.47
C GLU A 43 3.12 -10.22 4.38
N TRP A 44 1.88 -10.22 4.88
CA TRP A 44 1.34 -9.18 5.74
C TRP A 44 0.89 -9.79 7.06
N TYR A 45 1.27 -9.15 8.16
CA TYR A 45 1.09 -9.67 9.51
C TYR A 45 0.27 -8.72 10.36
N TYR A 46 -0.58 -9.30 11.20
CA TYR A 46 -1.13 -8.61 12.36
C TYR A 46 -0.39 -9.16 13.58
N GLN A 47 0.42 -8.33 14.21
CA GLN A 47 1.38 -8.77 15.23
C GLN A 47 2.24 -9.92 14.68
N GLU A 48 2.23 -11.08 15.32
CA GLU A 48 3.02 -12.26 14.92
C GLU A 48 2.29 -13.15 13.90
N ASP A 49 0.99 -12.94 13.70
CA ASP A 49 0.13 -13.80 12.89
C ASP A 49 0.10 -13.32 11.43
N MET A 50 0.38 -14.24 10.49
CA MET A 50 0.33 -13.93 9.06
C MET A 50 -1.13 -13.83 8.62
N VAL A 51 -1.58 -12.65 8.23
CA VAL A 51 -2.96 -12.48 7.73
C VAL A 51 -3.07 -12.97 6.29
N ALA A 52 -2.14 -12.56 5.43
CA ALA A 52 -2.16 -12.93 4.03
C ALA A 52 -0.78 -12.83 3.37
N ASN A 53 -0.52 -13.72 2.42
CA ASN A 53 0.53 -13.59 1.43
C ASN A 53 -0.09 -13.26 0.07
N ILE A 54 0.30 -12.13 -0.51
CA ILE A 54 -0.23 -11.60 -1.77
C ILE A 54 0.86 -11.66 -2.83
N SER A 55 0.63 -12.45 -3.88
CA SER A 55 1.61 -12.71 -4.94
C SER A 55 1.29 -11.96 -6.22
N GLU A 56 2.32 -11.56 -6.98
CA GLU A 56 2.17 -10.81 -8.24
C GLU A 56 1.31 -11.52 -9.29
N ASP A 57 1.20 -12.84 -9.22
CA ASP A 57 0.38 -13.66 -10.12
C ASP A 57 -1.13 -13.62 -9.84
N GLY A 58 -1.57 -12.78 -8.91
CA GLY A 58 -2.97 -12.67 -8.50
C GLY A 58 -3.39 -13.67 -7.42
N THR A 59 -2.47 -14.48 -6.88
CA THR A 59 -2.76 -15.42 -5.78
C THR A 59 -2.70 -14.73 -4.42
N LEU A 60 -3.65 -15.07 -3.54
CA LEU A 60 -3.65 -14.72 -2.13
C LEU A 60 -3.69 -16.00 -1.29
N VAL A 61 -2.85 -16.11 -0.26
CA VAL A 61 -2.86 -17.26 0.66
C VAL A 61 -3.00 -16.77 2.10
N THR A 62 -3.96 -17.30 2.86
CA THR A 62 -4.14 -16.96 4.29
C THR A 62 -3.22 -17.77 5.20
N GLU A 63 -3.18 -17.42 6.49
CA GLU A 63 -2.51 -18.22 7.52
C GLU A 63 -2.90 -19.70 7.50
N GLU A 64 -4.19 -19.96 7.32
CA GLU A 64 -4.78 -21.30 7.37
C GLU A 64 -4.43 -22.14 6.12
N GLY A 65 -3.77 -21.52 5.14
CA GLY A 65 -3.40 -22.13 3.87
C GLY A 65 -4.52 -22.10 2.84
N ASP A 66 -5.60 -21.36 3.10
CA ASP A 66 -6.66 -21.14 2.12
C ASP A 66 -6.15 -20.23 1.00
N SER A 67 -6.39 -20.65 -0.24
CA SER A 67 -6.00 -19.90 -1.42
C SER A 67 -7.18 -19.14 -2.01
N GLY A 68 -7.02 -17.84 -2.19
CA GLY A 68 -7.91 -16.96 -2.92
C GLY A 68 -7.20 -16.26 -4.08
N THR A 69 -7.89 -15.30 -4.69
CA THR A 69 -7.34 -14.44 -5.73
C THR A 69 -7.48 -12.97 -5.34
N TRP A 70 -6.59 -12.11 -5.83
CA TRP A 70 -6.68 -10.66 -5.66
C TRP A 70 -6.49 -9.94 -6.99
N SER A 71 -6.97 -8.70 -7.06
CA SER A 71 -6.65 -7.76 -8.13
C SER A 71 -6.71 -6.33 -7.58
N THR A 72 -6.44 -5.32 -8.42
CA THR A 72 -6.61 -3.91 -8.06
C THR A 72 -7.35 -3.18 -9.16
N ASN A 73 -8.25 -2.27 -8.77
CA ASN A 73 -8.93 -1.38 -9.70
C ASN A 73 -9.00 0.02 -9.10
N ASN A 74 -8.24 0.97 -9.67
CA ASN A 74 -8.24 2.38 -9.27
C ASN A 74 -8.05 2.65 -7.76
N GLY A 75 -7.15 1.91 -7.10
CA GLY A 75 -6.82 2.13 -5.68
C GLY A 75 -7.87 1.66 -4.67
N VAL A 76 -8.99 1.11 -5.14
CA VAL A 76 -9.90 0.31 -4.34
C VAL A 76 -9.55 -1.14 -4.66
N ILE A 77 -9.44 -2.02 -3.65
CA ILE A 77 -9.58 -3.45 -3.94
C ILE A 77 -11.06 -3.62 -4.32
N THR A 78 -11.40 -3.37 -5.58
CA THR A 78 -12.56 -4.03 -6.19
C THR A 78 -12.11 -5.43 -6.56
N THR A 79 -11.85 -6.24 -5.54
CA THR A 79 -11.70 -7.67 -5.70
C THR A 79 -11.90 -8.30 -4.36
N SER A 80 -13.08 -8.88 -4.19
CA SER A 80 -13.27 -10.07 -3.37
C SER A 80 -11.96 -10.76 -3.01
N ILE A 81 -11.45 -10.49 -1.81
CA ILE A 81 -10.62 -11.48 -1.15
C ILE A 81 -11.64 -12.53 -0.72
N GLU A 82 -11.87 -13.55 -1.56
CA GLU A 82 -12.76 -14.67 -1.20
C GLU A 82 -12.06 -15.53 -0.15
N ILE A 83 -11.96 -15.03 1.08
CA ILE A 83 -11.77 -15.85 2.26
C ILE A 83 -13.17 -16.16 2.77
N ASN A 84 -13.86 -17.06 2.08
CA ASN A 84 -15.28 -17.34 2.27
C ASN A 84 -16.15 -16.06 2.10
N GLU A 85 -16.71 -15.83 0.90
CA GLU A 85 -17.73 -14.81 0.56
C GLU A 85 -17.24 -13.34 0.46
N ASP A 86 -16.97 -12.88 -0.77
CA ASP A 86 -17.18 -11.50 -1.29
C ASP A 86 -16.74 -10.25 -0.48
N ASN A 87 -15.70 -10.29 0.37
CA ASN A 87 -15.26 -9.09 1.10
C ASN A 87 -14.39 -8.15 0.25
N GLU A 88 -14.80 -6.87 0.14
CA GLU A 88 -14.07 -5.79 -0.55
C GLU A 88 -13.39 -4.85 0.46
N PHE A 89 -12.18 -4.38 0.13
CA PHE A 89 -11.39 -3.49 0.99
C PHE A 89 -10.87 -2.26 0.21
N ASN A 90 -10.69 -1.14 0.89
CA ASN A 90 -9.79 -0.09 0.44
C ASN A 90 -8.39 -0.38 1.00
N TYR A 91 -7.35 -0.05 0.25
CA TYR A 91 -5.99 -0.22 0.74
C TYR A 91 -5.06 0.93 0.35
N SER A 92 -4.00 1.09 1.14
CA SER A 92 -2.81 1.85 0.76
C SER A 92 -1.59 1.21 1.41
N VAL A 93 -0.46 1.29 0.72
CA VAL A 93 0.84 0.96 1.30
C VAL A 93 1.51 2.30 1.66
N GLU A 94 1.55 2.63 2.95
CA GLU A 94 2.18 3.85 3.46
C GLU A 94 3.50 3.50 4.13
N GLY A 95 4.60 3.90 3.51
CA GLY A 95 5.93 3.40 3.89
C GLY A 95 6.00 1.90 3.61
N ASP A 96 6.22 1.11 4.65
CA ASP A 96 6.29 -0.36 4.57
C ASP A 96 5.05 -1.05 5.13
N TRP A 97 4.00 -0.30 5.51
CA TRP A 97 2.80 -0.83 6.16
C TRP A 97 1.60 -0.84 5.21
N LEU A 98 0.84 -1.93 5.27
CA LEU A 98 -0.41 -2.05 4.56
C LEU A 98 -1.55 -1.58 5.46
N TRP A 99 -2.34 -0.65 4.95
CA TRP A 99 -3.59 -0.20 5.57
C TRP A 99 -4.76 -0.80 4.82
N LEU A 100 -5.70 -1.41 5.54
CA LEU A 100 -6.92 -2.00 5.01
C LEU A 100 -8.13 -1.38 5.69
N LYS A 101 -9.18 -1.10 4.92
CA LYS A 101 -10.47 -0.66 5.43
C LYS A 101 -11.56 -1.37 4.65
N ALA A 102 -12.39 -2.18 5.30
CA ALA A 102 -13.49 -2.84 4.59
C ALA A 102 -14.40 -1.79 3.93
N VAL A 103 -14.90 -2.03 2.72
CA VAL A 103 -15.82 -1.07 2.07
C VAL A 103 -17.13 -0.93 2.85
N THR A 104 -17.47 -1.96 3.63
CA THR A 104 -18.68 -2.05 4.46
C THR A 104 -18.50 -1.57 5.90
N ASP A 105 -17.28 -1.24 6.33
CA ASP A 105 -16.96 -0.80 7.70
C ASP A 105 -16.09 0.47 7.68
N ASP A 106 -16.14 1.25 8.76
CA ASP A 106 -15.27 2.39 8.97
C ASP A 106 -13.96 2.06 9.69
N GLU A 107 -13.77 0.82 10.14
CA GLU A 107 -12.55 0.37 10.83
C GLU A 107 -11.34 0.22 9.88
N CYS A 108 -10.21 0.81 10.29
CA CYS A 108 -8.93 0.68 9.62
C CYS A 108 -8.01 -0.29 10.35
N HIS A 109 -7.45 -1.23 9.61
CA HIS A 109 -6.49 -2.21 10.07
C HIS A 109 -5.12 -1.93 9.44
N SER A 110 -4.08 -1.89 10.27
CA SER A 110 -2.69 -1.82 9.83
C SER A 110 -2.06 -3.19 9.88
N LEU A 111 -1.32 -3.58 8.84
CA LEU A 111 -0.56 -4.81 8.76
C LEU A 111 0.92 -4.50 8.51
N SER A 112 1.80 -5.24 9.18
CA SER A 112 3.25 -5.10 9.04
C SER A 112 3.80 -6.06 7.98
N PRO A 113 4.95 -5.75 7.38
CA PRO A 113 5.60 -6.61 6.39
C PRO A 113 6.40 -7.76 7.04
N GLU A 114 6.47 -7.78 8.37
CA GLU A 114 7.19 -8.75 9.18
C GLU A 114 6.40 -9.02 10.46
N PRO A 115 6.53 -10.21 11.09
CA PRO A 115 5.89 -10.47 12.37
C PRO A 115 6.50 -9.58 13.47
N ILE A 116 5.63 -8.90 14.22
CA ILE A 116 6.00 -8.00 15.32
C ILE A 116 5.27 -8.48 16.58
N ASN A 117 5.98 -8.62 17.70
CA ASN A 117 5.34 -9.02 18.95
C ASN A 117 4.33 -7.96 19.45
N GLU A 118 3.35 -8.40 20.25
CA GLU A 118 2.32 -7.52 20.81
C GLU A 118 2.90 -6.31 21.58
N ASP A 119 4.00 -6.53 22.32
CA ASP A 119 4.66 -5.50 23.13
C ASP A 119 5.25 -4.35 22.29
N GLU A 120 5.67 -4.63 21.05
CA GLU A 120 6.26 -3.67 20.12
C GLU A 120 5.25 -3.10 19.11
N TRP A 121 4.13 -3.80 18.90
CA TRP A 121 3.12 -3.47 17.89
C TRP A 121 2.61 -2.03 18.03
N ASP A 122 2.09 -1.67 19.20
CA ASP A 122 1.50 -0.35 19.44
C ASP A 122 2.51 0.78 19.21
N ALA A 123 3.76 0.58 19.61
CA ALA A 123 4.82 1.56 19.40
C ALA A 123 5.07 1.76 17.90
N ARG A 124 5.22 0.68 17.13
CA ARG A 124 5.53 0.77 15.69
C ARG A 124 4.37 1.29 14.87
N VAL A 125 3.15 0.83 15.14
CA VAL A 125 1.93 1.34 14.48
C VAL A 125 1.75 2.83 14.75
N SER A 126 2.00 3.30 15.98
CA SER A 126 1.85 4.72 16.33
C SER A 126 2.84 5.66 15.63
N GLU A 127 3.96 5.14 15.13
CA GLU A 127 4.93 5.90 14.34
C GLU A 127 4.54 6.00 12.86
N GLN A 128 3.57 5.21 12.41
CA GLN A 128 3.15 5.21 11.01
C GLN A 128 2.20 6.37 10.72
N THR A 129 2.21 6.83 9.48
CA THR A 129 1.17 7.74 8.98
C THR A 129 0.04 6.89 8.42
N PRO A 130 -1.18 6.98 8.96
CA PRO A 130 -2.33 6.28 8.40
C PRO A 130 -2.61 6.69 6.96
N ALA A 131 -3.10 5.74 6.16
CA ALA A 131 -3.63 6.02 4.82
C ALA A 131 -4.75 7.07 4.90
N SER A 132 -4.92 7.92 3.89
CA SER A 132 -5.87 9.05 3.96
C SER A 132 -7.36 8.69 4.05
N PHE A 133 -7.71 7.42 3.79
CA PHE A 133 -9.07 6.90 4.00
C PHE A 133 -9.29 6.39 5.44
N CYS A 134 -8.20 6.34 6.20
CA CYS A 134 -8.12 6.34 7.65
C CYS A 134 -7.83 7.79 8.11
#